data_AF-U1EZ25-F1
#
_entry.id   AF-U1EZ25-F1
#
_cell.length_a   1.000
_cell.length_b   1.000
_cell.length_c   1.000
_cell.angle_alpha   90.00
_cell.angle_beta   90.00
_cell.angle_gamma   90.00
#
_symmetry.space_group_name_H-M   'P 1'
#
loop_
_entity.id
_entity.type
_entity.pdbx_description
1 polymer ?
#
loop_
_entity_poly.entity_id
_entity_poly.type
_entity_poly.pdbx_seq_one_letter_code
_entity_poly.pdbx_strand_id
1 'polypeptide(L)'
;QRPLTECLKDVVARMIPYFESAITDDLKAGRTVLVAAHGNSLRALVKHLDGISDDDIAGVNIPTGIPLLYELDDDFKPVTKGGRYLDPEAAAAGAKAVANQGNK
;
A
#
# COMPACT_ATOMS: atom_id res chain seq x y z
N GLN A 1 -12.69 -20.71 0.68
CA GLN A 1 -13.91 -19.98 0.23
C GLN A 1 -13.48 -18.57 -0.16
N ARG A 2 -14.04 -17.99 -1.23
CA ARG A 2 -13.72 -16.60 -1.66
C ARG A 2 -14.79 -15.63 -1.14
N PRO A 3 -14.43 -14.40 -0.74
CA PRO A 3 -15.40 -13.42 -0.25
C PRO A 3 -16.33 -12.95 -1.38
N LEU A 4 -17.58 -12.63 -1.04
CA LEU A 4 -18.53 -12.03 -1.98
C LEU A 4 -18.37 -10.50 -2.04
N THR A 5 -18.04 -9.90 -0.91
CA THR A 5 -17.78 -8.46 -0.73
C THR A 5 -16.72 -8.29 0.36
N GLU A 6 -16.00 -7.17 0.37
CA GLU A 6 -14.97 -6.88 1.38
C GLU A 6 -15.02 -5.39 1.76
N CYS A 7 -14.91 -5.11 3.06
CA CYS A 7 -14.49 -3.80 3.54
C CYS A 7 -12.96 -3.73 3.63
N LEU A 8 -12.40 -2.54 3.91
CA LEU A 8 -10.94 -2.40 4.00
C LEU A 8 -10.32 -3.29 5.09
N LYS A 9 -11.03 -3.51 6.21
CA LYS A 9 -10.57 -4.42 7.27
C LYS A 9 -10.44 -5.86 6.78
N ASP A 10 -11.38 -6.33 5.97
CA ASP A 10 -11.33 -7.67 5.37
C ASP A 10 -10.14 -7.79 4.42
N VAL A 11 -9.90 -6.74 3.61
CA VAL A 11 -8.74 -6.68 2.71
C VAL A 11 -7.42 -6.75 3.49
N VAL A 12 -7.31 -6.02 4.61
CA VAL A 12 -6.13 -6.10 5.50
C VAL A 12 -5.94 -7.54 6.00
N ALA A 13 -7.01 -8.19 6.49
CA ALA A 13 -6.93 -9.54 7.04
C ALA A 13 -6.38 -10.58 6.05
N ARG A 14 -6.65 -10.43 4.74
CA ARG A 14 -6.08 -11.32 3.70
C ARG A 14 -4.78 -10.81 3.08
N MET A 15 -4.51 -9.51 3.09
CA MET A 15 -3.33 -8.92 2.46
C MET A 15 -2.08 -9.13 3.31
N ILE A 16 -2.17 -8.98 4.62
CA ILE A 16 -1.00 -9.06 5.51
C ILE A 16 -0.38 -10.46 5.53
N PRO A 17 -1.15 -11.57 5.59
CA PRO A 17 -0.55 -12.90 5.47
C PRO A 17 0.21 -13.12 4.15
N TYR A 18 -0.22 -12.49 3.05
CA TYR A 18 0.49 -12.58 1.77
C TYR A 18 1.77 -11.74 1.75
N PHE A 19 1.76 -10.59 2.43
CA PHE A 19 2.96 -9.78 2.66
C PHE A 19 3.98 -10.55 3.51
N GLU A 20 3.58 -11.03 4.69
CA GLU A 20 4.42 -11.73 5.68
C GLU A 20 4.87 -13.14 5.24
N SER A 21 4.41 -13.63 4.08
CA SER A 21 4.89 -14.87 3.46
C SER A 21 5.59 -14.56 2.14
N ALA A 22 4.90 -14.68 1.01
CA ALA A 22 5.48 -14.61 -0.33
C ALA A 22 6.34 -13.37 -0.56
N ILE A 23 5.85 -12.17 -0.20
CA ILE A 23 6.58 -10.93 -0.45
C ILE A 23 7.82 -10.84 0.43
N THR A 24 7.69 -11.05 1.75
CA THR A 24 8.86 -11.00 2.64
C THR A 24 9.85 -12.12 2.37
N ASP A 25 9.43 -13.29 1.90
CA ASP A 25 10.34 -14.38 1.54
C ASP A 25 11.19 -14.05 0.31
N ASP A 26 10.61 -13.39 -0.70
CA ASP A 26 11.38 -12.86 -1.82
C ASP A 26 12.34 -11.74 -1.38
N LEU A 27 11.91 -10.86 -0.46
CA LEU A 27 12.76 -9.81 0.11
C LEU A 27 13.93 -10.39 0.93
N LYS A 28 13.69 -11.42 1.75
CA LYS A 28 14.74 -12.16 2.50
C LYS A 28 15.77 -12.79 1.56
N ALA A 29 15.35 -13.19 0.37
CA ALA A 29 16.23 -13.70 -0.67
C ALA A 29 17.04 -12.60 -1.39
N GLY A 30 16.95 -11.34 -0.95
CA GLY A 30 17.66 -10.20 -1.52
C GLY A 30 17.09 -9.71 -2.85
N ARG A 31 15.84 -10.04 -3.17
CA ARG A 31 15.21 -9.65 -4.44
C ARG A 31 14.56 -8.28 -4.34
N THR A 32 14.52 -7.57 -5.47
CA THR A 32 13.66 -6.39 -5.64
C THR A 32 12.25 -6.84 -6.02
N VAL A 33 11.25 -6.56 -5.17
CA VAL A 33 9.86 -6.96 -5.41
C VAL A 33 9.04 -5.81 -5.98
N LEU A 34 8.31 -6.07 -7.08
CA LEU A 34 7.31 -5.16 -7.62
C LEU A 34 5.90 -5.66 -7.26
N VAL A 35 5.12 -4.84 -6.55
CA VAL A 35 3.72 -5.13 -6.23
C VAL A 35 2.80 -4.33 -7.15
N ALA A 36 2.19 -4.98 -8.13
CA ALA A 36 1.14 -4.41 -8.98
C ALA A 36 -0.24 -4.82 -8.44
N ALA A 37 -0.98 -3.86 -7.88
CA ALA A 37 -2.26 -4.11 -7.23
C ALA A 37 -3.26 -2.95 -7.42
N HIS A 38 -4.32 -2.93 -6.60
CA HIS A 38 -5.40 -1.95 -6.66
C HIS A 38 -5.46 -1.11 -5.38
N GLY A 39 -6.20 0.01 -5.41
CA GLY A 39 -6.25 1.01 -4.34
C GLY A 39 -6.43 0.45 -2.93
N ASN A 40 -7.46 -0.36 -2.66
CA ASN A 40 -7.70 -0.87 -1.30
C ASN A 40 -6.65 -1.90 -0.85
N SER A 41 -6.13 -2.74 -1.75
CA SER A 41 -5.05 -3.68 -1.42
C SER A 41 -3.75 -2.94 -1.12
N LEU A 42 -3.43 -1.88 -1.88
CA LEU A 42 -2.27 -1.02 -1.63
C LEU A 42 -2.43 -0.22 -0.33
N ARG A 43 -3.62 0.34 -0.05
CA ARG A 43 -3.92 0.99 1.23
C ARG A 43 -3.73 0.03 2.40
N ALA A 44 -4.20 -1.22 2.28
CA ALA A 44 -4.00 -2.22 3.32
C ALA A 44 -2.51 -2.49 3.60
N LEU A 45 -1.70 -2.57 2.54
CA LEU A 45 -0.25 -2.76 2.66
C LEU A 45 0.45 -1.53 3.27
N VAL A 46 0.16 -0.33 2.77
CA VAL A 46 0.68 0.95 3.28
C VAL A 46 0.30 1.15 4.75
N LYS A 47 -0.95 0.82 5.12
CA LYS A 47 -1.43 0.88 6.52
C LYS A 47 -0.54 0.06 7.45
N HIS A 48 -0.22 -1.17 7.03
CA HIS A 48 0.61 -2.09 7.81
C HIS A 48 2.06 -1.61 7.89
N LEU A 49 2.65 -1.23 6.76
CA LEU A 49 4.04 -0.75 6.72
C LEU A 49 4.24 0.52 7.57
N ASP A 50 3.35 1.51 7.43
CA ASP A 50 3.50 2.82 8.06
C ASP A 50 2.81 2.93 9.43
N GLY A 51 2.18 1.86 9.91
CA GLY A 51 1.45 1.83 11.17
C GLY A 51 0.32 2.88 11.21
N ILE A 52 -0.44 3.00 10.12
CA ILE A 52 -1.53 3.98 10.01
C ILE A 52 -2.74 3.48 10.81
N SER A 53 -3.34 4.36 11.59
CA SER A 53 -4.52 4.06 12.40
C SER A 53 -5.76 3.74 11.52
N ASP A 54 -6.76 3.11 12.10
CA ASP A 54 -8.05 2.88 11.43
C ASP A 54 -8.78 4.19 11.09
N ASP A 55 -8.55 5.25 11.88
CA ASP A 55 -9.17 6.55 11.67
C ASP A 55 -8.48 7.32 10.53
N ASP A 56 -7.16 7.20 10.41
CA ASP A 56 -6.37 7.94 9.42
C ASP A 56 -6.36 7.27 8.03
N ILE A 57 -6.53 5.94 7.96
CA ILE A 57 -6.39 5.21 6.69
C ILE A 57 -7.45 5.61 5.64
N ALA A 58 -8.61 6.08 6.09
CA ALA A 58 -9.65 6.58 5.20
C ALA A 58 -9.20 7.82 4.39
N GLY A 59 -8.27 8.61 4.93
CA GLY A 59 -7.72 9.80 4.27
C GLY A 59 -6.61 9.51 3.26
N VAL A 60 -6.10 8.27 3.21
CA VAL A 60 -4.97 7.91 2.35
C VAL A 60 -5.44 7.70 0.91
N ASN A 61 -4.94 8.53 0.00
CA ASN A 61 -5.25 8.46 -1.43
C ASN A 61 -4.00 8.06 -2.22
N ILE A 62 -3.95 6.80 -2.65
CA ILE A 62 -2.86 6.27 -3.47
C ILE A 62 -3.12 6.66 -4.93
N PRO A 63 -2.20 7.39 -5.60
CA PRO A 63 -2.33 7.74 -7.00
C PRO A 63 -2.27 6.50 -7.90
N THR A 64 -3.05 6.50 -8.98
CA THR A 64 -3.04 5.41 -9.96
C THR A 64 -1.82 5.50 -10.87
N GLY A 65 -1.10 4.39 -11.04
CA GLY A 65 -0.03 4.28 -12.04
C GLY A 65 1.28 5.00 -11.69
N ILE A 66 1.43 5.51 -10.46
CA ILE A 66 2.66 6.18 -10.01
C ILE A 66 3.43 5.25 -9.07
N PRO A 67 4.68 4.86 -9.38
CA PRO A 67 5.48 3.99 -8.54
C PRO A 67 5.80 4.62 -7.17
N LEU A 68 5.48 3.88 -6.10
CA LEU A 68 5.85 4.17 -4.73
C LEU A 68 6.96 3.21 -4.29
N LEU A 69 8.14 3.75 -4.01
CA LEU A 69 9.28 2.96 -3.53
C LEU A 69 9.26 2.88 -2.01
N TYR A 70 9.36 1.66 -1.48
CA TYR A 70 9.69 1.40 -0.09
C TYR A 70 11.07 0.77 0.00
N GLU A 71 11.88 1.32 0.89
CA GLU A 71 13.10 0.69 1.39
C GLU A 71 12.78 0.18 2.80
N LEU A 72 13.02 -1.10 3.04
CA LEU A 72 12.67 -1.77 4.29
C LEU A 72 13.94 -2.18 5.04
N ASP A 73 13.89 -2.14 6.37
CA ASP A 73 14.94 -2.67 7.24
C ASP A 73 14.82 -4.20 7.43
N ASP A 74 15.70 -4.76 8.25
CA ASP A 74 15.75 -6.21 8.52
C ASP A 74 14.47 -6.75 9.21
N ASP A 75 13.67 -5.88 9.83
CA ASP A 75 12.35 -6.20 10.41
C ASP A 75 11.19 -5.99 9.41
N PHE A 76 11.50 -5.71 8.14
CA PHE A 76 10.54 -5.29 7.10
C PHE A 76 9.77 -4.00 7.42
N LYS A 77 10.33 -3.13 8.27
CA LYS A 77 9.77 -1.81 8.54
C LYS A 77 10.32 -0.79 7.55
N PRO A 78 9.52 0.20 7.14
CA PRO A 78 9.96 1.20 6.20
C PRO A 78 11.04 2.11 6.82
N VAL A 79 12.18 2.23 6.14
CA VAL A 79 13.26 3.18 6.49
C VAL A 79 12.76 4.62 6.37
N THR A 80 11.96 4.89 5.33
CA THR A 80 11.26 6.16 5.14
C THR A 80 9.75 5.92 5.24
N LYS A 81 9.13 6.46 6.30
CA LYS A 81 7.68 6.39 6.49
C LYS A 81 6.94 7.04 5.31
N GLY A 82 5.94 6.35 4.77
CA GLY A 82 5.20 6.77 3.58
C GLY A 82 5.90 6.47 2.25
N GLY A 83 7.10 5.89 2.29
CA GLY A 83 7.91 5.62 1.11
C GLY A 83 8.30 6.88 0.33
N ARG A 84 8.78 6.68 -0.89
CA ARG A 84 9.12 7.77 -1.82
C ARG A 84 8.50 7.51 -3.18
N TYR A 85 7.65 8.42 -3.63
CA TYR A 85 7.19 8.41 -5.03
C TYR A 85 8.35 8.72 -5.97
N LEU A 86 8.47 7.95 -7.05
CA LEU A 86 9.52 8.17 -8.04
C LEU A 86 9.24 9.39 -8.93
N ASP A 87 7.98 9.81 -9.01
CA ASP A 87 7.54 11.09 -9.59
C ASP A 87 6.59 11.79 -8.59
N PRO A 88 7.12 12.67 -7.72
CA PRO A 88 6.32 13.32 -6.69
C PRO A 88 5.25 14.28 -7.24
N GLU A 89 5.50 14.91 -8.39
CA GLU A 89 4.55 15.85 -8.99
C GLU A 89 3.34 15.09 -9.54
N ALA A 90 3.57 14.02 -10.30
CA ALA A 90 2.52 13.15 -10.79
C ALA A 90 1.77 12.46 -9.64
N ALA A 91 2.48 12.09 -8.56
CA ALA A 91 1.86 11.52 -7.37
C ALA A 91 0.88 12.48 -6.70
N ALA A 92 1.28 13.75 -6.50
CA ALA A 92 0.41 14.76 -5.89
C ALA A 92 -0.82 15.04 -6.75
N ALA A 93 -0.65 15.19 -8.07
CA ALA A 93 -1.76 15.38 -9.00
C ALA A 93 -2.71 14.18 -9.01
N GLY A 94 -2.16 12.96 -9.05
CA GLY A 94 -2.93 11.71 -9.04
C GLY A 94 -3.69 11.49 -7.73
N ALA A 95 -3.08 11.77 -6.58
CA ALA A 95 -3.73 11.62 -5.27
C ALA A 95 -4.91 12.59 -5.14
N LYS A 96 -4.75 13.84 -5.61
CA LYS A 96 -5.85 14.82 -5.67
C LYS A 96 -6.97 14.36 -6.60
N ALA A 97 -6.62 13.76 -7.74
CA ALA A 97 -7.61 13.22 -8.67
C ALA A 97 -8.42 12.08 -8.03
N VAL A 98 -7.77 11.16 -7.32
CA VAL A 98 -8.43 10.05 -6.60
C VAL A 98 -9.35 10.57 -5.49
N ALA A 99 -8.90 11.53 -4.69
CA ALA A 99 -9.70 12.13 -3.61
C ALA A 99 -11.02 12.74 -4.13
N ASN A 100 -11.01 13.31 -5.34
CA ASN A 100 -12.18 13.95 -5.94
C ASN A 100 -13.15 12.98 -6.63
N GLN A 101 -12.84 11.68 -6.73
CA GLN A 101 -13.71 10.72 -7.42
C GLN A 101 -15.06 10.50 -6.73
N GLY A 102 -15.14 10.72 -5.41
CA GLY A 102 -16.37 10.60 -4.63
C GLY A 102 -17.31 11.82 -4.72
N ASN A 103 -16.89 12.91 -5.36
CA ASN A 103 -17.64 14.17 -5.45
C ASN A 103 -18.43 14.32 -6.76
N LYS A 104 -18.82 13.21 -7.40
CA LYS A 104 -19.61 13.21 -8.64
C LYS A 104 -21.10 13.04 -8.37
#